data_AF-A0A1F5A5S8-F1
#
_entry.id   AF-A0A1F5A5S8-F1
#
_cell.length_a   1.000
_cell.length_b   1.000
_cell.length_c   1.000
_cell.angle_alpha   90.00
_cell.angle_beta   90.00
_cell.angle_gamma   90.00
#
_symmetry.space_group_name_H-M   'P 1'
#
loop_
_entity.id
_entity.type
_entity.pdbx_description
1 polymer ?
#
loop_
_entity_poly.entity_id
_entity_poly.type
_entity_poly.pdbx_seq_one_letter_code
_entity_poly.pdbx_strand_id
1 'polypeptide(L)' 'MKTHEVKGYISELPFKGLLKVLISPGEKTKYEAHETSEEILCILFGMGKVMIDDIENKISPGMLIALPEGSIY' A
#
# COMPACT_ATOMS: atom_id res chain seq x y z
N MET A 1 4.62 -4.96 -12.45
CA MET A 1 4.14 -5.24 -11.08
C MET A 1 4.21 -6.74 -10.79
N LYS A 2 5.08 -7.14 -9.86
CA LYS A 2 5.03 -8.48 -9.27
C LYS A 2 4.61 -8.34 -7.81
N THR A 3 3.36 -8.65 -7.54
CA THR A 3 2.86 -8.77 -6.17
C THR A 3 3.25 -10.16 -5.66
N HIS A 4 3.95 -10.22 -4.54
CA HIS A 4 4.30 -11.48 -3.90
C HIS A 4 3.65 -11.48 -2.52
N GLU A 5 2.64 -12.31 -2.34
CA GLU A 5 2.20 -12.66 -1.00
C GLU A 5 3.37 -13.28 -0.25
N VAL A 6 3.74 -12.69 0.88
CA VAL A 6 4.85 -13.22 1.68
C VAL A 6 4.29 -14.31 2.56
N LYS A 7 4.40 -15.54 2.07
CA LYS A 7 4.08 -16.73 2.86
C LYS A 7 4.89 -16.72 4.16
N GLY A 8 4.21 -16.84 5.30
CA GLY A 8 4.83 -16.97 6.62
C GLY A 8 4.66 -15.78 7.56
N TYR A 9 3.99 -14.70 7.15
CA TYR A 9 3.55 -13.68 8.09
C TYR A 9 2.18 -14.04 8.66
N ILE A 10 2.12 -14.21 9.97
CA ILE A 10 0.87 -14.40 10.71
C ILE A 10 0.32 -13.00 10.97
N SER A 11 -0.79 -12.65 10.31
CA SER A 11 -1.55 -11.46 10.71
C SER A 11 -2.43 -11.85 11.89
N GLU A 12 -2.15 -11.28 13.06
CA GLU A 12 -3.07 -11.36 14.19
C GLU A 12 -4.12 -10.25 14.07
N LEU A 13 -5.28 -10.47 14.69
CA LEU A 13 -6.30 -9.43 14.77
C LEU A 13 -5.69 -8.15 15.36
N PRO A 14 -6.00 -6.97 14.80
CA PRO A 14 -7.10 -6.71 13.87
C PRO A 14 -6.78 -6.87 12.37
N PHE A 15 -5.55 -7.24 11.99
CA PHE A 15 -5.15 -7.30 10.58
C PHE A 15 -5.61 -8.60 9.92
N LYS A 16 -6.33 -8.49 8.80
CA LYS A 16 -6.82 -9.65 8.03
C LYS A 16 -5.74 -10.32 7.18
N GLY A 17 -4.65 -9.60 6.87
CA GLY A 17 -3.56 -10.11 6.05
C GLY A 17 -2.39 -9.15 5.99
N LEU A 18 -1.27 -9.63 5.44
CA LEU A 18 -0.08 -8.83 5.17
C LEU A 18 0.42 -9.12 3.75
N LEU A 19 0.64 -8.06 2.98
CA LEU A 19 1.15 -8.14 1.61
C LEU A 19 2.50 -7.43 1.52
N LYS A 20 3.42 -7.94 0.68
CA LYS A 20 4.62 -7.21 0.27
C LYS A 20 4.55 -6.90 -1.20
N VAL A 21 4.61 -5.61 -1.51
CA VAL A 21 4.56 -5.11 -2.88
C VAL A 21 5.93 -4.59 -3.28
N LEU A 22 6.41 -5.00 -4.46
CA LEU A 22 7.61 -4.47 -5.09
C LEU A 22 7.22 -3.81 -6.40
N ILE A 23 7.50 -2.51 -6.50
CA ILE A 23 7.21 -1.70 -7.68
C ILE A 23 8.54 -1.29 -8.30
N SER A 24 8.76 -1.66 -9.56
CA SER A 24 9.96 -1.27 -10.28
C SER A 24 9.95 0.24 -10.58
N PRO A 25 11.10 0.90 -10.70
CA PRO A 25 11.17 2.30 -11.08
C PRO A 25 10.39 2.59 -12.38
N GLY A 26 9.51 3.61 -12.35
CA GLY A 26 8.67 4.00 -13.48
C GLY A 26 7.40 3.17 -13.67
N GLU A 27 7.22 2.07 -12.92
CA GLU A 27 5.95 1.36 -12.87
C GLU A 27 4.98 2.01 -11.86
N LYS A 28 3.69 1.71 -12.02
CA LYS A 28 2.62 2.09 -11.10
C LYS A 28 1.76 0.88 -10.76
N THR A 29 1.15 0.89 -9.57
CA THR A 29 0.06 -0.02 -9.22
C THR A 29 -1.21 0.39 -9.97
N LYS A 30 -2.19 -0.52 -10.05
CA LYS A 30 -3.52 -0.18 -10.56
C LYS A 30 -4.28 0.61 -9.49
N TYR A 31 -5.20 1.44 -9.97
CA TYR A 31 -6.12 2.22 -9.15
C TYR A 31 -7.14 1.25 -8.52
N GLU A 32 -7.22 1.20 -7.20
CA GLU A 32 -8.12 0.29 -6.48
C GLU A 32 -8.90 1.08 -5.42
N ALA A 33 -10.23 0.91 -5.40
CA ALA A 33 -11.07 1.47 -4.36
C ALA A 33 -11.19 0.47 -3.21
N HIS A 34 -10.85 0.89 -2.00
CA HIS A 34 -11.02 0.07 -0.81
C HIS A 34 -12.42 0.26 -0.23
N GLU A 35 -13.41 -0.41 -0.82
CA GLU A 35 -14.82 -0.22 -0.41
C GLU A 35 -15.17 -0.85 0.96
N THR A 36 -14.39 -1.81 1.46
CA THR A 36 -14.75 -2.57 2.68
C THR A 36 -13.56 -2.95 3.57
N SER A 37 -12.38 -2.37 3.32
CA SER A 37 -11.15 -2.73 4.03
C SER A 37 -10.31 -1.50 4.32
N GLU A 38 -9.73 -1.44 5.52
CA GLU A 38 -8.64 -0.50 5.80
C GLU A 38 -7.30 -1.14 5.42
N GLU A 39 -6.40 -0.34 4.84
CA GLU A 39 -5.03 -0.75 4.56
C GLU A 39 -4.04 0.26 5.14
N ILE A 40 -2.89 -0.24 5.60
CA ILE A 40 -1.77 0.61 6.00
C ILE A 40 -0.58 0.24 5.13
N LEU A 41 -0.13 1.18 4.30
CA LEU A 41 1.08 1.01 3.51
C LEU A 41 2.27 1.50 4.32
N CYS A 42 3.21 0.59 4.59
CA CYS A 42 4.50 0.91 5.19
C CYS A 42 5.58 0.96 4.11
N ILE A 43 6.18 2.13 3.90
CA ILE A 43 7.22 2.29 2.88
C ILE A 43 8.55 1.81 3.45
N LEU A 44 8.96 0.61 3.05
CA LEU A 44 10.18 0.01 3.56
C LEU A 44 11.43 0.58 2.88
N PHE A 45 11.40 0.76 1.55
CA PHE A 45 12.53 1.21 0.74
C PHE A 45 12.07 1.93 -0.53
N GLY A 46 12.98 2.74 -1.10
CA GLY A 46 12.71 3.50 -2.33
C GLY A 46 11.98 4.83 -2.08
N MET A 47 11.80 5.60 -3.15
CA MET A 47 11.06 6.87 -3.15
C MET A 47 10.06 6.85 -4.30
N GLY A 48 8.96 7.56 -4.15
CA GLY A 48 7.91 7.59 -5.16
C GLY A 48 6.82 8.60 -4.84
N LYS A 49 5.66 8.34 -5.41
CA LYS A 49 4.44 9.12 -5.21
C LYS A 49 3.28 8.15 -5.01
N VAL A 50 2.32 8.54 -4.19
CA VAL A 50 1.01 7.90 -4.07
C VAL A 50 -0.03 8.96 -4.42
N MET A 51 -1.08 8.55 -5.13
CA MET A 51 -2.29 9.37 -5.29
C MET A 51 -3.28 8.89 -4.26
N ILE A 52 -3.89 9.76 -3.47
CA ILE A 52 -4.98 9.40 -2.56
C ILE A 52 -6.05 10.47 -2.69
N ASP A 53 -7.27 10.07 -3.03
CA ASP A 53 -8.41 10.97 -3.23
C ASP A 53 -8.04 12.16 -4.15
N ASP A 54 -7.42 11.84 -5.29
CA ASP A 54 -6.88 12.78 -6.29
C ASP A 54 -5.75 13.72 -5.82
N ILE A 55 -5.18 13.48 -4.64
CA ILE A 55 -4.06 14.25 -4.09
C ILE A 55 -2.75 13.46 -4.23
N GLU A 56 -1.78 14.04 -4.94
CA GLU A 56 -0.44 13.49 -5.06
C GLU A 56 0.38 13.76 -3.78
N ASN A 57 0.87 12.69 -3.16
CA ASN A 57 1.74 12.74 -2.01
C ASN A 57 3.08 12.07 -2.33
N LYS A 58 4.20 12.74 -2.00
CA LYS A 58 5.52 12.11 -2.08
C LYS A 58 5.69 11.11 -0.95
N ILE A 59 6.32 9.98 -1.24
CA ILE A 59 6.56 8.91 -0.26
C ILE A 59 8.05 8.59 -0.14
N SER A 60 8.46 8.22 1.07
CA SER A 60 9.84 7.91 1.42
C SER A 60 9.90 6.83 2.51
N PRO A 61 11.06 6.17 2.70
CA PRO A 61 11.17 5.08 3.66
C PRO A 61 10.84 5.51 5.09
N GLY A 62 10.11 4.66 5.81
CA GLY A 62 9.64 4.92 7.17
C GLY A 62 8.29 5.65 7.25
N MET A 63 7.74 6.10 6.13
CA MET A 63 6.37 6.64 6.11
C MET A 63 5.33 5.52 6.26
N LEU A 64 4.28 5.84 7.00
CA LEU A 64 3.05 5.07 7.11
C LEU A 64 1.93 5.85 6.45
N ILE A 65 1.15 5.17 5.61
CA ILE A 65 0.04 5.75 4.87
C ILE A 65 -1.19 4.94 5.25
N ALA A 66 -2.14 5.58 5.93
CA ALA A 66 -3.41 4.98 6.26
C ALA A 66 -4.40 5.21 5.12
N LEU A 67 -5.00 4.13 4.64
CA LEU A 67 -6.08 4.11 3.67
C LEU A 67 -7.34 3.63 4.40
N PRO A 68 -8.14 4.55 4.99
CA PRO A 68 -9.40 4.17 5.61
C PRO A 68 -10.40 3.63 4.58
N GLU A 69 -11.46 3.00 5.08
CA GLU A 69 -12.58 2.55 4.24
C GLU A 69 -13.11 3.70 3.38
N GLY A 70 -13.29 3.44 2.08
CA GLY A 70 -13.75 4.42 1.10
C GLY A 70 -12.64 5.25 0.44
N SER A 71 -11.38 5.17 0.89
CA SER A 71 -10.27 5.83 0.20
C SER A 71 -10.01 5.24 -1.19
N ILE A 72 -9.58 6.11 -2.09
CA ILE A 72 -9.22 5.76 -3.47
C ILE A 72 -7.74 6.10 -3.71
N TYR A 73 -6.94 5.17 -4.26
CA TYR A 73 -5.49 5.33 -4.42
C TYR A 73 -4.91 4.65 -5.68
#